data_AF-A0A392VSL4-F1
#
_entry.id   AF-A0A392VSL4-F1
#
_cell.length_a   1.000
_cell.length_b   1.000
_cell.length_c   1.000
_cell.angle_alpha   90.00
_cell.angle_beta   90.00
_cell.angle_gamma   90.00
#
_symmetry.space_group_name_H-M   'P 1'
#
loop_
_entity.id
_entity.type
_entity.pdbx_description
1 polymer ?
#
loop_
_entity_poly.entity_id
_entity_poly.type
_entity_poly.pdbx_seq_one_letter_code
_entity_poly.pdbx_strand_id
1 'polypeptide(L)' 'MGRELGELKQGRTYVAEYTRKFNELVRFSSNDTGALSESAKMNKYRYGLRGDIAHAVSLQ' A
#
# COMPACT_ATOMS: atom_id res chain seq x y z
N MET A 1 -10.75 -4.72 7.67
CA MET A 1 -9.82 -3.92 6.83
C MET A 1 -8.64 -4.72 6.25
N GLY A 2 -8.10 -5.73 6.96
CA GLY A 2 -6.90 -6.46 6.50
C GLY A 2 -6.98 -7.11 5.12
N ARG A 3 -8.15 -7.65 4.72
CA ARG A 3 -8.38 -8.20 3.37
C ARG A 3 -8.28 -7.13 2.29
N GLU A 4 -8.90 -5.96 2.50
CA GLU A 4 -8.89 -4.85 1.54
C GLU A 4 -7.47 -4.29 1.35
N LEU A 5 -6.71 -4.12 2.44
CA LEU A 5 -5.28 -3.77 2.37
C LEU A 5 -4.48 -4.85 1.64
N GLY A 6 -4.87 -6.12 1.80
CA GLY A 6 -4.32 -7.28 1.13
C GLY A 6 -4.38 -7.20 -0.40
N GLU A 7 -5.51 -6.73 -0.91
CA GLU A 7 -5.90 -6.73 -2.32
C GLU A 7 -5.70 -5.37 -3.00
N LEU A 8 -5.36 -4.32 -2.24
CA LEU A 8 -5.21 -2.96 -2.78
C LEU A 8 -4.12 -2.88 -3.86
N LYS A 9 -4.52 -2.44 -5.05
CA LYS A 9 -3.66 -2.13 -6.19
C LYS A 9 -3.95 -0.72 -6.70
N GLN A 10 -2.93 -0.02 -7.19
CA GLN A 10 -3.07 1.29 -7.84
C GLN A 10 -3.92 1.19 -9.11
N GLY A 11 -3.69 0.15 -9.92
CA GLY A 11 -4.39 0.00 -11.20
C GLY A 11 -4.19 1.21 -12.11
N ARG A 12 -5.29 1.85 -12.52
CA ARG A 12 -5.29 3.02 -13.43
C ARG A 12 -5.37 4.38 -12.70
N THR A 13 -5.47 4.40 -11.37
CA THR A 13 -5.59 5.66 -10.62
C THR A 13 -4.25 6.36 -10.47
N TYR A 14 -4.28 7.62 -10.07
CA TYR A 14 -3.07 8.35 -9.72
C TYR A 14 -2.42 7.74 -8.47
N VAL A 15 -1.09 7.90 -8.37
CA VAL A 15 -0.33 7.46 -7.19
C VAL A 15 -0.91 8.10 -5.94
N ALA A 16 -1.21 9.39 -5.96
CA ALA A 16 -1.75 10.11 -4.81
C ALA A 16 -3.05 9.50 -4.25
N GLU A 17 -3.96 9.06 -5.13
CA GLU A 17 -5.21 8.41 -4.72
C GLU A 17 -4.96 7.04 -4.08
N TYR A 18 -4.06 6.26 -4.68
CA TYR A 18 -3.61 4.99 -4.14
C TYR A 18 -2.94 5.17 -2.78
N THR A 19 -2.03 6.15 -2.64
CA THR A 19 -1.34 6.48 -1.39
C THR A 19 -2.33 6.87 -0.30
N ARG A 20 -3.30 7.71 -0.63
CA ARG A 20 -4.33 8.12 0.35
C ARG A 20 -5.11 6.92 0.87
N LYS A 21 -5.58 6.05 -0.03
CA LYS A 21 -6.34 4.85 0.34
C LYS A 21 -5.50 3.84 1.12
N PHE A 22 -4.24 3.64 0.73
CA PHE A 22 -3.31 2.78 1.46
C PHE A 22 -3.12 3.26 2.91
N ASN A 23 -2.86 4.55 3.11
CA ASN A 23 -2.66 5.13 4.44
C ASN A 23 -3.90 5.02 5.32
N GLU A 24 -5.08 5.22 4.73
CA GLU A 24 -6.37 5.03 5.40
C GLU A 24 -6.51 3.58 5.89
N LEU A 25 -6.29 2.60 5.02
CA LEU A 25 -6.40 1.18 5.35
C LEU A 25 -5.37 0.73 6.39
N VAL A 26 -4.13 1.22 6.31
CA VAL A 26 -3.07 0.94 7.31
C VAL A 26 -3.44 1.51 8.68
N ARG A 27 -4.01 2.72 8.71
CA ARG A 27 -4.46 3.35 9.96
C ARG A 27 -5.57 2.53 10.60
N PHE A 28 -6.59 2.15 9.84
CA PHE A 28 -7.69 1.36 10.40
C PHE A 28 -7.28 -0.08 10.74
N SER A 29 -6.36 -0.71 10.00
CA SER A 29 -5.86 -2.04 10.36
C SER A 29 -5.03 -2.05 11.64
N SER A 30 -4.33 -0.95 11.95
CA SER A 30 -3.51 -0.84 13.15
C SER A 30 -4.34 -0.75 14.43
N ASN A 31 -5.58 -0.27 14.34
CA ASN A 31 -6.52 -0.20 15.46
C ASN A 31 -7.16 -1.56 15.82
N ASP A 32 -6.94 -2.60 15.01
CA ASP A 32 -7.68 -3.88 15.05
C ASP A 32 -6.79 -5.08 15.47
N THR A 33 -5.81 -4.85 16.37
CA THR A 33 -4.98 -5.90 17.02
C THR A 33 -3.74 -6.41 16.28
N GLY A 34 -3.22 -5.69 15.27
CA GLY A 34 -1.97 -6.07 14.60
C GLY A 34 -1.43 -5.02 13.64
N ALA A 35 -0.73 -4.01 14.17
CA ALA A 35 -0.06 -3.01 13.33
C ALA A 35 1.04 -3.66 12.49
N LEU A 36 1.05 -3.38 11.19
CA LEU A 36 2.12 -3.78 10.29
C LEU A 36 3.44 -3.10 10.71
N SER A 37 4.56 -3.81 10.61
CA SER A 37 5.87 -3.16 10.70
C SER A 37 6.06 -2.18 9.53
N GLU A 38 6.91 -1.17 9.69
CA GLU A 38 7.22 -0.23 8.61
C GLU A 38 7.77 -0.94 7.36
N SER A 39 8.59 -1.97 7.54
CA SER A 39 9.10 -2.79 6.43
C SER A 39 7.97 -3.53 5.69
N ALA A 40 6.99 -4.07 6.43
CA ALA A 40 5.82 -4.70 5.84
C ALA A 40 4.94 -3.69 5.10
N LYS A 41 4.77 -2.47 5.64
CA LYS A 41 4.05 -1.37 4.97
C LYS A 41 4.74 -0.97 3.67
N MET A 42 6.05 -0.75 3.69
CA MET A 42 6.82 -0.42 2.48
C MET A 42 6.71 -1.50 1.40
N ASN A 43 6.90 -2.77 1.77
CA ASN A 43 6.79 -3.87 0.83
C ASN A 43 5.38 -3.96 0.23
N LYS A 44 4.35 -3.81 1.06
CA LYS A 44 2.95 -3.85 0.61
C LYS A 44 2.62 -2.68 -0.33
N TYR A 45 3.06 -1.48 0.03
CA TYR A 45 2.87 -0.28 -0.77
C TYR A 45 3.52 -0.41 -2.14
N ARG A 46 4.81 -0.77 -2.18
CA ARG A 46 5.56 -0.97 -3.43
C ARG A 46 4.93 -2.05 -4.31
N TYR A 47 4.48 -3.16 -3.72
CA TYR A 47 3.84 -4.26 -4.47
C TYR A 47 2.44 -3.90 -4.99
N GLY A 48 1.80 -2.88 -4.42
CA GLY A 48 0.50 -2.41 -4.90
C GLY A 48 0.57 -1.33 -5.98
N LEU A 49 1.74 -0.71 -6.20
CA LEU A 49 1.94 0.28 -7.26
C LEU A 49 1.76 -0.32 -8.66
N ARG A 50 1.43 0.53 -9.63
CA ARG A 50 1.44 0.19 -11.06
C ARG A 50 2.85 -0.21 -11.49
N GLY A 51 2.97 -1.20 -12.37
CA GLY A 51 4.23 -1.90 -12.63
C GLY A 51 5.41 -1.00 -13.02
N ASP A 52 5.18 0.02 -13.84
CA ASP A 52 6.19 1.00 -14.25
C ASP A 52 6.69 1.87 -13.07
N ILE A 53 5.79 2.27 -12.18
CA ILE A 53 6.12 3.06 -10.99
C ILE A 53 6.81 2.17 -9.96
N ALA A 54 6.29 0.96 -9.73
CA ALA A 54 6.90 -0.03 -8.86
C ALA A 54 8.34 -0.33 -9.32
N HIS A 55 8.55 -0.47 -10.62
CA HIS A 55 9.87 -0.67 -11.22
C HIS A 55 10.78 0.54 -11.00
N ALA A 56 10.33 1.76 -11.27
CA ALA A 56 11.12 2.97 -11.04
C ALA A 56 11.55 3.13 -9.57
N VAL A 57 10.65 2.88 -8.62
CA VAL A 57 10.94 2.94 -7.18
C VAL A 57 11.85 1.79 -6.72
N SER A 58 11.85 0.67 -7.44
CA SER A 58 12.70 -0.50 -7.13
C SER A 58 14.17 -0.29 -7.45
N LEU A 59 14.48 0.65 -8.34
CA LEU A 59 15.83 0.92 -8.85
C LEU A 59 16.57 2.00 -8.05
N GLN A 60 15.93 2.54 -7.00
CA GLN A 60 16.48 3.55 -6.09
C GLN A 60 17.06 2.89 -4.84
#